data_AF-A0A846HRX0-F1
#
_entry.id   AF-A0A846HRX0-F1
#
_cell.length_a   1.000
_cell.length_b   1.000
_cell.length_c   1.000
_cell.angle_alpha   90.00
_cell.angle_beta   90.00
_cell.angle_gamma   90.00
#
_symmetry.space_group_name_H-M   'P 1'
#
loop_
_entity.id
_entity.type
_entity.pdbx_description
1 polymer ?
#
loop_
_entity_poly.entity_id
_entity_poly.type
_entity_poly.pdbx_seq_one_letter_code
_entity_poly.pdbx_strand_id
1 'polypeptide(L)'
;MYAVLDDLKLEVHPDKRFIGRTTRGFDFLGYRFHPGRKLRPAQQSLDRLFERACRLHEQGADQKRLRQYVQRWFSWLHGGLRGRVCVHGRCRRIWIQVLSQLNRPGADNPQP
;
A
#
# COMPACT_ATOMS: atom_id res chain seq x y z
N MET A 1 13.14 14.94 -25.56
CA MET A 1 11.77 14.39 -25.34
C MET A 1 11.11 15.02 -24.12
N TYR A 2 11.78 15.79 -23.26
CA TYR A 2 11.11 16.61 -22.25
C TYR A 2 11.96 17.86 -22.01
N ALA A 3 11.74 18.91 -22.81
CA ALA A 3 12.59 20.12 -22.80
C ALA A 3 12.81 20.67 -21.38
N VAL A 4 11.76 20.68 -20.56
CA VAL A 4 11.83 21.12 -19.16
C VAL A 4 12.71 20.21 -18.28
N LEU A 5 12.71 18.89 -18.50
CA LEU A 5 13.56 17.98 -17.73
C LEU A 5 15.02 18.07 -18.18
N ASP A 6 15.24 18.26 -19.49
CA ASP A 6 16.56 18.43 -20.09
C ASP A 6 17.23 19.71 -19.53
N ASP A 7 16.49 20.83 -19.45
CA ASP A 7 16.94 22.09 -18.82
C ASP A 7 17.30 21.93 -17.33
N LEU A 8 16.56 21.06 -16.63
CA LEU A 8 16.79 20.73 -15.21
C LEU A 8 17.84 19.65 -14.99
N LYS A 9 18.42 19.07 -16.06
CA LYS A 9 19.36 17.94 -16.01
C LYS A 9 18.79 16.72 -15.26
N LEU A 10 17.52 16.42 -15.48
CA LEU A 10 16.81 15.29 -14.87
C LEU A 10 16.47 14.23 -15.91
N GLU A 11 16.67 12.96 -15.54
CA GLU A 11 16.29 11.82 -16.37
C GLU A 11 15.10 11.07 -15.77
N VAL A 12 14.18 10.63 -16.63
CA VAL A 12 13.05 9.78 -16.23
C VAL A 12 13.49 8.33 -16.22
N HIS A 13 13.36 7.67 -15.07
CA HIS A 13 13.67 6.24 -14.97
C HIS A 13 12.75 5.40 -15.88
N PRO A 14 13.30 4.54 -16.77
CA PRO A 14 12.53 3.82 -17.78
C PRO A 14 11.41 2.96 -17.17
N ASP A 15 11.72 2.21 -16.11
CA ASP A 15 10.75 1.30 -15.47
C ASP A 15 9.66 1.99 -14.64
N LYS A 16 9.83 3.28 -14.34
CA LYS A 16 8.87 4.06 -13.54
C LYS A 16 8.00 4.97 -14.40
N ARG A 17 8.15 4.88 -15.72
CA ARG A 17 7.40 5.66 -16.70
C ARG A 17 6.25 4.83 -17.25
N PHE A 18 5.05 5.09 -16.77
CA PHE A 18 3.83 4.55 -17.37
C PHE A 18 3.10 5.63 -18.16
N ILE A 19 2.98 5.45 -19.48
CA ILE A 19 2.12 6.26 -20.34
C ILE A 19 0.97 5.37 -20.80
N GLY A 20 -0.22 5.61 -20.26
CA GLY A 20 -1.41 4.82 -20.57
C GLY A 20 -2.70 5.49 -20.13
N ARG A 21 -3.83 4.90 -20.53
CA ARG A 21 -5.16 5.45 -20.21
C ARG A 21 -5.45 5.32 -18.71
N THR A 22 -5.95 6.40 -18.11
CA THR A 22 -6.41 6.43 -16.72
C THR A 22 -7.52 5.42 -16.43
N THR A 23 -8.26 4.97 -17.45
CA THR A 23 -9.29 3.94 -17.34
C THR A 23 -8.77 2.60 -16.83
N ARG A 24 -7.51 2.24 -17.13
CA ARG A 24 -6.85 1.04 -16.57
C ARG A 24 -6.52 1.19 -15.08
N GLY A 25 -6.58 2.41 -14.57
CA GLY A 25 -6.15 2.80 -13.24
C GLY A 25 -4.64 2.82 -13.08
N PHE A 26 -4.19 3.55 -12.07
CA PHE A 26 -2.78 3.69 -11.75
C PHE A 26 -2.60 3.86 -10.24
N ASP A 27 -1.40 3.57 -9.77
CA ASP A 27 -1.06 3.70 -8.36
C ASP A 27 -0.35 5.04 -8.14
N PHE A 28 -0.78 5.79 -7.14
CA PHE A 28 -0.17 7.07 -6.78
C PHE A 28 -0.30 7.33 -5.30
N LEU A 29 0.81 7.70 -4.65
CA LEU A 29 0.88 7.99 -3.21
C LEU A 29 0.30 6.89 -2.29
N GLY A 30 0.38 5.63 -2.74
CA GLY A 30 -0.15 4.47 -2.02
C GLY A 30 -1.65 4.20 -2.21
N TYR A 31 -2.29 4.88 -3.16
CA TYR A 31 -3.67 4.63 -3.56
C TYR A 31 -3.76 4.13 -4.99
N ARG A 32 -4.73 3.26 -5.24
CA ARG A 32 -5.19 2.89 -6.58
C ARG A 32 -6.26 3.88 -7.05
N PHE A 33 -5.96 4.57 -8.14
CA PHE A 33 -6.88 5.47 -8.83
C PHE A 33 -7.61 4.74 -9.94
N HIS A 34 -8.92 4.96 -10.04
CA HIS A 34 -9.74 4.57 -11.18
C HIS A 34 -10.83 5.62 -11.41
N PRO A 35 -11.08 6.06 -12.65
CA PRO A 35 -12.16 6.99 -12.95
C PRO A 35 -13.51 6.50 -12.43
N GLY A 36 -14.28 7.39 -11.80
CA GLY A 36 -15.61 7.09 -11.26
C GLY A 36 -15.65 6.19 -10.02
N ARG A 37 -14.49 5.81 -9.45
CA ARG A 37 -14.41 4.95 -8.25
C ARG A 37 -13.78 5.69 -7.08
N LYS A 38 -14.20 5.34 -5.87
CA LYS A 38 -13.52 5.77 -4.64
C LYS A 38 -12.10 5.20 -4.58
N LEU A 39 -11.19 5.96 -3.96
CA LEU A 39 -9.80 5.54 -3.78
C LEU A 39 -9.73 4.24 -2.99
N ARG A 40 -8.80 3.37 -3.35
CA ARG A 40 -8.48 2.14 -2.62
C ARG A 40 -6.99 2.15 -2.29
N PRO A 41 -6.52 1.43 -1.26
CA PRO A 41 -5.09 1.22 -1.10
C PRO A 41 -4.52 0.54 -2.35
N ALA A 42 -3.35 0.99 -2.79
CA ALA A 42 -2.58 0.31 -3.83
C ALA A 42 -2.11 -1.07 -3.31
N GLN A 43 -1.88 -2.02 -4.22
CA GLN A 43 -1.42 -3.36 -3.83
C GLN A 43 -0.10 -3.28 -3.07
N GLN A 44 0.86 -2.50 -3.59
CA GLN A 44 2.15 -2.28 -2.92
C GLN A 44 2.01 -1.70 -1.49
N SER A 45 0.97 -0.89 -1.23
CA SER A 45 0.72 -0.36 0.11
C SER A 45 0.21 -1.42 1.08
N LEU A 46 -0.56 -2.40 0.58
CA LEU A 46 -0.97 -3.57 1.37
C LEU A 46 0.21 -4.51 1.61
N ASP A 47 1.04 -4.75 0.60
CA ASP A 47 2.21 -5.62 0.73
C ASP A 47 3.18 -5.08 1.79
N ARG A 48 3.48 -3.78 1.76
CA ARG A 48 4.30 -3.11 2.79
C ARG A 48 3.67 -3.15 4.17
N LEU A 49 2.33 -3.06 4.26
CA LEU A 49 1.63 -3.21 5.54
C LEU A 49 1.88 -4.61 6.12
N PHE A 50 1.70 -5.65 5.31
CA PHE A 50 1.88 -7.04 5.72
C PHE A 50 3.33 -7.34 6.08
N GLU A 51 4.28 -6.96 5.23
CA GLU A 51 5.72 -7.16 5.48
C GLU A 51 6.14 -6.55 6.82
N ARG A 52 5.70 -5.31 7.09
CA ARG A 52 6.02 -4.64 8.34
C ARG A 52 5.32 -5.28 9.55
N ALA A 53 4.10 -5.78 9.37
CA ALA A 53 3.39 -6.51 10.43
C ALA A 53 4.09 -7.84 10.77
N CYS A 54 4.55 -8.59 9.77
CA CYS A 54 5.36 -9.81 9.95
C CYS A 54 6.66 -9.48 10.70
N ARG A 55 7.41 -8.48 10.23
CA ARG A 55 8.65 -8.06 10.88
C ARG A 55 8.46 -7.63 12.34
N LEU A 56 7.36 -6.93 12.64
CA LEU A 56 7.04 -6.55 14.02
C LEU A 56 6.72 -7.79 14.88
N HIS A 57 5.97 -8.75 14.35
CA HIS A 57 5.64 -9.99 15.03
C HIS A 57 6.91 -10.82 15.33
N GLU A 58 7.79 -10.98 14.34
CA GLU A 58 9.08 -11.67 14.47
C GLU A 58 9.99 -11.02 15.52
N GLN A 59 9.91 -9.70 15.68
CA GLN A 59 10.61 -8.95 16.72
C GLN A 59 9.98 -9.08 18.12
N GLY A 60 8.99 -9.96 18.30
CA GLY A 60 8.31 -10.19 19.57
C GLY A 60 7.31 -9.10 19.95
N ALA A 61 6.77 -8.35 18.99
CA ALA A 61 5.71 -7.39 19.28
C ALA A 61 4.43 -8.10 19.77
N ASP A 62 3.84 -7.57 20.84
CA ASP A 62 2.56 -8.06 21.33
C ASP A 62 1.40 -7.72 20.36
N GLN A 63 0.28 -8.43 20.52
CA GLN A 63 -0.91 -8.20 19.68
C GLN A 63 -1.43 -6.76 19.80
N LYS A 64 -1.22 -6.10 20.95
CA LYS A 64 -1.64 -4.71 21.17
C LYS A 64 -0.84 -3.75 20.30
N ARG A 65 0.47 -3.91 20.21
CA ARG A 65 1.36 -3.10 19.36
C ARG A 65 1.09 -3.34 17.88
N LEU A 66 0.84 -4.60 17.48
CA LEU A 66 0.41 -4.92 16.10
C LEU A 66 -0.92 -4.24 15.75
N ARG A 67 -1.91 -4.31 16.66
CA ARG A 67 -3.21 -3.67 16.46
C ARG A 67 -3.07 -2.14 16.37
N GLN A 68 -2.22 -1.54 17.21
CA GLN A 68 -1.96 -0.11 17.16
C GLN A 68 -1.29 0.32 15.85
N TYR A 69 -0.36 -0.48 15.33
CA TYR A 69 0.25 -0.26 14.03
C TYR A 69 -0.79 -0.26 12.90
N VAL A 70 -1.66 -1.27 12.87
CA VAL A 70 -2.74 -1.38 11.87
C VAL A 70 -3.73 -0.21 11.97
N GLN A 71 -4.05 0.24 13.19
CA GLN A 71 -4.90 1.41 13.40
C GLN A 71 -4.25 2.71 12.87
N ARG A 72 -2.95 2.90 13.09
CA ARG A 72 -2.20 4.05 12.57
C ARG A 72 -2.15 4.03 11.04
N TRP A 73 -1.89 2.87 10.45
CA TRP A 73 -1.93 2.71 8.99
C TRP A 73 -3.33 3.00 8.42
N PHE A 74 -4.38 2.51 9.08
CA PHE A 74 -5.76 2.80 8.66
C PHE A 74 -6.10 4.29 8.79
N SER A 75 -5.60 4.95 9.84
CA SER A 75 -5.77 6.39 10.02
C SER A 75 -5.02 7.19 8.95
N TRP A 76 -3.82 6.76 8.57
CA TRP A 76 -3.07 7.33 7.44
C TRP A 76 -3.84 7.16 6.12
N LEU A 77 -4.41 5.98 5.86
CA LEU A 77 -5.18 5.69 4.64
C LEU A 77 -6.40 6.60 4.49
N HIS A 78 -7.02 7.02 5.59
CA HIS A 78 -8.20 7.89 5.58
C HIS A 78 -7.89 9.36 5.90
N GLY A 79 -6.67 9.65 6.34
CA GLY A 79 -6.24 10.98 6.77
C GLY A 79 -6.37 12.01 5.64
N GLY A 80 -7.06 13.12 5.91
CA GLY A 80 -7.27 14.19 4.92
C GLY A 80 -8.16 13.84 3.71
N LEU A 81 -8.61 12.58 3.59
CA LEU A 81 -9.36 12.08 2.42
C LEU A 81 -10.79 11.67 2.76
N ARG A 82 -11.45 12.45 3.63
CA ARG A 82 -12.83 12.20 4.11
C ARG A 82 -13.78 11.95 2.93
N GLY A 83 -14.49 10.81 2.97
CA GLY A 83 -15.49 10.42 1.96
C GLY A 83 -14.93 9.94 0.61
N ARG A 84 -13.64 10.20 0.31
CA ARG A 84 -13.01 9.86 -0.99
C ARG A 84 -12.46 8.43 -1.05
N VAL A 85 -12.05 7.88 0.09
CA VAL A 85 -11.53 6.52 0.18
C VAL A 85 -12.67 5.53 0.39
N CYS A 86 -12.60 4.39 -0.29
CA CYS A 86 -13.57 3.32 -0.22
C CYS A 86 -13.54 2.71 1.19
N VAL A 87 -14.65 2.84 1.93
CA VAL A 87 -14.80 2.31 3.30
C VAL A 87 -15.16 0.82 3.32
N HIS A 88 -15.27 0.18 2.15
CA HIS A 88 -15.76 -1.20 2.01
C HIS A 88 -14.87 -2.28 2.65
N GLY A 89 -13.76 -1.90 3.30
CA GLY A 89 -13.06 -2.71 4.29
C GLY A 89 -12.82 -1.87 5.55
N ARG A 90 -13.69 -2.01 6.55
CA ARG A 90 -13.44 -1.46 7.90
C ARG A 90 -12.06 -1.92 8.38
N CYS A 91 -11.39 -1.13 9.23
CA CYS A 91 -10.10 -1.48 9.86
C CYS A 91 -10.04 -2.94 10.38
N ARG A 92 -11.19 -3.49 10.83
CA ARG A 92 -11.34 -4.90 11.24
C ARG A 92 -11.00 -5.91 10.14
N ARG A 93 -11.35 -5.66 8.88
CA ARG A 93 -11.02 -6.56 7.75
C ARG A 93 -9.51 -6.60 7.51
N ILE A 94 -8.86 -5.43 7.50
CA ILE A 94 -7.41 -5.33 7.36
C ILE A 94 -6.71 -6.04 8.53
N TRP A 95 -7.23 -5.87 9.74
CA TRP A 95 -6.75 -6.59 10.92
C TRP A 95 -6.87 -8.11 10.76
N ILE A 96 -8.01 -8.62 10.30
CA ILE A 96 -8.21 -10.06 10.03
C ILE A 96 -7.21 -10.53 8.97
N GLN A 97 -7.01 -9.78 7.89
CA GLN A 97 -6.05 -10.13 6.84
C GLN A 97 -4.61 -10.19 7.37
N VAL A 98 -4.21 -9.24 8.22
CA VAL A 98 -2.90 -9.25 8.88
C VAL A 98 -2.75 -10.50 9.74
N LEU A 99 -3.75 -10.83 10.58
CA LEU A 99 -3.71 -12.06 11.39
C LEU A 99 -3.65 -13.33 10.53
N SER A 100 -4.43 -13.39 9.45
CA SER A 100 -4.38 -14.51 8.50
C SER A 100 -3.00 -14.64 7.85
N GLN A 101 -2.33 -13.53 7.55
CA GLN A 101 -0.99 -13.53 6.97
C GLN A 101 0.07 -13.99 7.99
N LEU A 102 -0.06 -13.59 9.26
CA LEU A 102 0.82 -14.04 10.34
C LEU A 102 0.65 -15.53 10.67
N ASN A 103 -0.57 -16.06 10.56
CA ASN A 103 -0.86 -17.49 10.78
C ASN A 103 -0.55 -18.37 9.57
N ARG A 104 -0.10 -17.80 8.44
CA ARG A 104 0.31 -18.59 7.28
C ARG A 104 1.72 -19.12 7.57
N PRO A 105 1.93 -20.43 7.82
CA PRO A 105 3.27 -20.97 7.93
C PRO A 105 4.01 -20.63 6.62
N GLY A 106 5.25 -20.15 6.74
CA GLY A 106 6.02 -19.57 5.64
C GLY A 106 5.88 -20.37 4.35
N ALA A 107 5.24 -19.76 3.36
CA ALA A 107 5.41 -20.19 1.98
C ALA A 107 6.83 -19.79 1.59
N ASP A 108 7.69 -20.79 1.63
CA ASP A 108 8.99 -20.92 0.97
C ASP A 108 9.90 -19.71 0.92
N ASN A 109 11.02 -19.88 1.62
CA ASN A 109 12.25 -19.13 1.44
C ASN A 109 12.73 -19.31 -0.01
N PRO A 110 12.80 -18.26 -0.87
CA PRO A 110 13.48 -18.41 -2.15
C PRO A 110 14.98 -18.43 -1.85
N GLN A 111 15.55 -19.64 -1.75
CA GLN A 111 17.00 -19.87 -1.81
C GLN A 111 17.48 -19.74 -3.27
N PRO A 112 18.76 -19.34 -3.48
CA PRO A 112 19.23 -18.53 -4.60
C PRO A 112 19.21 -19.20 -5.98
#